data_AF-A0A8X8XEN6-F1
#
_entry.id   AF-A0A8X8XEN6-F1
#
_cell.length_a   1.000
_cell.length_b   1.000
_cell.length_c   1.000
_cell.angle_alpha   90.00
_cell.angle_beta   90.00
_cell.angle_gamma   90.00
#
_symmetry.space_group_name_H-M   'P 1'
#
loop_
_entity.id
_entity.type
_entity.pdbx_description
1 polymer ?
#
loop_
_entity_poly.entity_id
_entity_poly.type
_entity_poly.pdbx_seq_one_letter_code
_entity_poly.pdbx_strand_id
1 'polypeptide(L)'
;MATTLSNALLPSRSNFIFLQSGGLTCRRAAGFSVRPSHLRICSSPHVAISAASSVDEQPTSSAGGIENVVIIGSGPAGYTAAIYAARANLKPVVFEGFQVGGVPGGQLMTTTEVENFPGFPDGITGPDLMDRMRKQAERWGAELYQEDVEFIDLKNRPFTVKSSERKVNCHSIIYATGATARRLGLPREEEFWCRGISACAICDGASPLFKGQVLAVVGGGDTATEEALYLTKYARHVHLLVRKDHLRASKAMQDRVLYNPNITAHFNTEAVDVVSNNKGQMSGILVRKIDSNEESVLEVKGLFYGIGHSPNSQLLEGQVDLDSTGYVLVEEGSAKTSVEGLFAAGDVQDHEWRQAVTAAGSGCIAALSVERYLTIQPVSEEVKKEFTDRDVQEGFDMTTTKHRGQYALRKLYHESPRLVCVLYTSPTCGPCRTLKPILSKVIDEFNQHVHLVEIDIEEDPEIAEAAGIMGTPCVQFFKNKEMIRTVSGVKMKKEYREFIEANK
;
A
#
# COMPACT_ATOMS: atom_id res chain seq x y z
N MET A 1 29.43 50.28 27.33
CA MET A 1 28.65 49.02 27.28
C MET A 1 29.53 47.90 27.81
N ALA A 2 28.94 46.81 28.33
CA ALA A 2 29.63 45.92 29.27
C ALA A 2 30.38 44.74 28.61
N THR A 3 31.64 44.55 29.03
CA THR A 3 32.32 43.27 29.35
C THR A 3 31.88 41.99 28.62
N THR A 4 32.66 41.47 27.65
CA THR A 4 33.79 40.50 27.82
C THR A 4 33.41 39.06 28.20
N LEU A 5 33.94 38.09 27.45
CA LEU A 5 34.30 36.76 27.94
C LEU A 5 35.66 36.34 27.35
N SER A 6 36.37 35.43 28.02
CA SER A 6 37.81 35.18 27.83
C SER A 6 38.12 33.74 27.42
N ASN A 7 39.25 33.55 26.73
CA ASN A 7 39.94 32.26 26.65
C ASN A 7 40.39 31.78 28.04
N ALA A 8 40.44 30.46 28.21
CA ALA A 8 41.19 29.78 29.27
C ALA A 8 41.67 28.40 28.75
N LEU A 9 42.76 27.88 29.31
CA LEU A 9 43.45 26.66 28.86
C LEU A 9 43.22 25.46 29.81
N LEU A 10 43.45 24.25 29.28
CA LEU A 10 43.59 23.01 30.05
C LEU A 10 44.78 23.07 31.03
N PRO A 11 44.78 22.24 32.09
CA PRO A 11 45.73 21.12 32.08
C PRO A 11 45.15 19.79 32.62
N SER A 12 46.00 18.77 32.72
CA SER A 12 45.66 17.35 32.92
C SER A 12 46.26 16.68 34.17
N ARG A 13 45.73 15.50 34.56
CA ARG A 13 46.41 14.29 35.10
C ARG A 13 45.34 13.21 35.45
N SER A 14 45.44 11.92 35.09
CA SER A 14 46.39 10.86 35.53
C SER A 14 46.14 10.47 37.01
N ASN A 15 45.80 9.24 37.44
CA ASN A 15 46.21 7.84 37.10
C ASN A 15 45.14 6.82 37.64
N PHE A 16 45.17 5.46 37.67
CA PHE A 16 46.09 4.32 37.34
C PHE A 16 45.27 2.98 37.20
N ILE A 17 45.67 1.90 36.49
CA ILE A 17 46.44 0.66 36.89
C ILE A 17 45.79 -0.17 38.04
N PHE A 18 45.63 -1.52 38.03
CA PHE A 18 45.93 -2.70 37.15
C PHE A 18 44.86 -3.82 37.43
N LEU A 19 44.85 -5.11 37.02
CA LEU A 19 45.73 -6.14 36.38
C LEU A 19 45.04 -6.70 35.08
N GLN A 20 45.36 -7.78 34.31
CA GLN A 20 46.14 -9.06 34.37
C GLN A 20 45.48 -10.25 35.12
N SER A 21 45.52 -11.54 34.67
CA SER A 21 46.06 -12.17 33.42
C SER A 21 45.68 -13.69 33.25
N GLY A 22 45.64 -14.22 32.01
CA GLY A 22 45.75 -15.67 31.67
C GLY A 22 44.43 -16.47 31.54
N GLY A 23 44.36 -17.63 30.85
CA GLY A 23 45.30 -18.25 29.90
C GLY A 23 45.05 -19.77 29.62
N LEU A 24 45.00 -20.17 28.32
CA LEU A 24 44.91 -21.57 27.80
C LEU A 24 43.60 -22.34 28.17
N THR A 25 43.17 -23.47 27.57
CA THR A 25 43.74 -24.37 26.53
C THR A 25 42.64 -25.01 25.65
N CYS A 26 43.00 -25.53 24.47
CA CYS A 26 42.12 -26.32 23.58
C CYS A 26 41.87 -27.77 24.08
N ARG A 27 40.69 -28.34 23.77
CA ARG A 27 40.48 -29.80 23.66
C ARG A 27 39.69 -30.18 22.41
N ARG A 28 40.04 -31.33 21.83
CA ARG A 28 39.49 -31.88 20.58
C ARG A 28 38.14 -32.56 20.80
N ALA A 29 37.27 -32.49 19.80
CA ALA A 29 36.30 -33.56 19.53
C ALA A 29 36.95 -34.61 18.61
N ALA A 30 36.63 -35.88 18.81
CA ALA A 30 36.95 -36.97 17.91
C ALA A 30 35.72 -37.87 17.79
N GLY A 31 35.22 -38.07 16.57
CA GLY A 31 34.13 -39.02 16.32
C GLY A 31 34.65 -40.41 16.00
N PHE A 32 33.76 -41.40 16.01
CA PHE A 32 33.96 -42.65 15.26
C PHE A 32 32.62 -43.22 14.76
N SER A 33 32.69 -43.97 13.66
CA SER A 33 31.54 -44.50 12.91
C SER A 33 31.38 -46.00 13.11
N VAL A 34 30.14 -46.48 13.29
CA VAL A 34 29.74 -47.88 13.06
C VAL A 34 28.33 -47.95 12.47
N ARG A 35 28.15 -48.78 11.43
CA ARG A 35 26.87 -49.33 10.92
C ARG A 35 26.97 -50.88 10.99
N PRO A 36 25.95 -51.66 10.56
CA PRO A 36 24.61 -51.80 11.13
C PRO A 36 24.30 -53.30 11.40
N SER A 37 23.10 -53.65 11.92
CA SER A 37 22.54 -55.00 11.73
C SER A 37 21.02 -55.05 11.90
N HIS A 38 20.38 -56.00 11.22
CA HIS A 38 18.94 -56.28 11.31
C HIS A 38 18.63 -57.27 12.43
N LEU A 39 17.43 -57.19 12.99
CA LEU A 39 16.70 -58.35 13.50
C LEU A 39 15.19 -58.17 13.27
N ARG A 40 14.50 -59.26 12.97
CA ARG A 40 13.04 -59.32 12.75
C ARG A 40 12.35 -59.80 14.04
N ILE A 41 11.06 -59.49 14.18
CA ILE A 41 10.01 -60.43 14.66
C ILE A 41 8.64 -59.84 14.29
N CYS A 42 7.67 -60.72 13.98
CA CYS A 42 6.30 -60.33 13.64
C CYS A 42 5.35 -60.68 14.80
N SER A 43 4.30 -59.90 15.00
CA SER A 43 3.07 -60.33 15.70
C SER A 43 1.85 -59.55 15.18
N SER A 44 0.67 -60.12 15.38
CA SER A 44 -0.55 -59.88 14.57
C SER A 44 -1.50 -58.83 15.20
N PRO A 45 -2.61 -58.43 14.55
CA PRO A 45 -3.22 -57.12 14.78
C PRO A 45 -4.25 -57.08 15.93
N HIS A 46 -4.36 -55.91 16.57
CA HIS A 46 -5.55 -55.54 17.34
C HIS A 46 -6.02 -54.12 17.00
N VAL A 47 -7.31 -54.05 16.66
CA VAL A 47 -8.25 -52.92 16.56
C VAL A 47 -7.74 -51.59 17.15
N ALA A 48 -7.57 -50.59 16.28
CA ALA A 48 -7.52 -49.18 16.68
C ALA A 48 -8.93 -48.57 16.54
N ILE A 49 -9.43 -47.94 17.60
CA ILE A 49 -10.70 -47.20 17.61
C ILE A 49 -10.44 -45.78 17.11
N SER A 50 -11.19 -45.31 16.13
CA SER A 50 -11.08 -43.94 15.61
C SER A 50 -11.69 -42.92 16.56
N ALA A 51 -10.85 -42.21 17.31
CA ALA A 51 -11.24 -40.97 17.97
C ALA A 51 -11.23 -39.82 16.94
N ALA A 52 -12.38 -39.50 16.35
CA ALA A 52 -12.52 -38.35 15.45
C ALA A 52 -12.56 -37.05 16.27
N SER A 53 -11.41 -36.42 16.46
CA SER A 53 -11.33 -35.04 16.94
C SER A 53 -11.63 -34.10 15.76
N SER A 54 -12.86 -33.60 15.67
CA SER A 54 -13.21 -32.51 14.77
C SER A 54 -12.42 -31.26 15.17
N VAL A 55 -11.45 -30.88 14.33
CA VAL A 55 -10.89 -29.53 14.35
C VAL A 55 -11.88 -28.64 13.61
N ASP A 56 -12.34 -27.56 14.24
CA ASP A 56 -13.21 -26.60 13.57
C ASP A 56 -12.45 -25.90 12.44
N GLU A 57 -12.74 -26.30 11.20
CA GLU A 57 -12.36 -25.53 10.02
C GLU A 57 -13.11 -24.19 10.07
N GLN A 58 -12.38 -23.08 10.21
CA GLN A 58 -13.00 -21.77 10.04
C GLN A 58 -13.51 -21.67 8.60
N PRO A 59 -14.78 -21.29 8.37
CA PRO A 59 -15.36 -21.30 7.03
C PRO A 59 -14.66 -20.26 6.15
N THR A 60 -13.96 -20.74 5.13
CA THR A 60 -13.37 -19.89 4.09
C THR A 60 -14.48 -19.26 3.27
N SER A 61 -14.61 -17.93 3.36
CA SER A 61 -15.73 -17.18 2.77
C SER A 61 -15.59 -16.94 1.27
N SER A 62 -15.34 -17.98 0.47
CA SER A 62 -15.35 -17.92 -1.00
C SER A 62 -16.78 -17.93 -1.56
N ALA A 63 -17.60 -16.97 -1.11
CA ALA A 63 -19.06 -16.96 -1.30
C ALA A 63 -19.52 -16.26 -2.59
N GLY A 64 -19.06 -16.74 -3.75
CA GLY A 64 -19.73 -16.58 -5.05
C GLY A 64 -19.93 -15.17 -5.64
N GLY A 65 -19.40 -14.12 -5.01
CA GLY A 65 -19.64 -12.72 -5.41
C GLY A 65 -18.95 -12.26 -6.70
N ILE A 66 -19.28 -11.03 -7.09
CA ILE A 66 -18.51 -10.22 -8.04
C ILE A 66 -17.98 -9.01 -7.27
N GLU A 67 -16.66 -8.82 -7.27
CA GLU A 67 -16.04 -7.72 -6.55
C GLU A 67 -16.14 -6.41 -7.32
N ASN A 68 -16.27 -5.29 -6.61
CA ASN A 68 -16.31 -3.96 -7.24
C ASN A 68 -14.98 -3.65 -7.94
N VAL A 69 -13.87 -3.92 -7.26
CA VAL A 69 -12.51 -3.64 -7.73
C VAL A 69 -11.51 -4.68 -7.21
N VAL A 70 -10.67 -5.19 -8.12
CA VAL A 70 -9.48 -5.96 -7.78
C VAL A 70 -8.23 -5.12 -8.06
N ILE A 71 -7.30 -5.10 -7.12
CA ILE A 71 -6.03 -4.37 -7.21
C ILE A 71 -4.90 -5.39 -7.28
N ILE A 72 -4.00 -5.23 -8.25
CA ILE A 72 -2.94 -6.21 -8.54
C ILE A 72 -1.59 -5.53 -8.35
N GLY A 73 -0.90 -5.85 -7.24
CA GLY A 73 0.37 -5.27 -6.83
C GLY A 73 0.31 -4.53 -5.49
N SER A 74 1.35 -4.71 -4.68
CA SER A 74 1.50 -4.17 -3.31
C SER A 74 2.42 -2.94 -3.20
N GLY A 75 2.78 -2.31 -4.32
CA GLY A 75 3.59 -1.08 -4.27
C GLY A 75 2.83 0.13 -3.69
N PRO A 76 3.50 1.30 -3.55
CA PRO A 76 2.87 2.54 -3.08
C PRO A 76 1.58 2.91 -3.83
N ALA A 77 1.53 2.62 -5.14
CA ALA A 77 0.33 2.77 -5.97
C ALA A 77 -0.81 1.85 -5.52
N GLY A 78 -0.54 0.55 -5.36
CA GLY A 78 -1.54 -0.46 -4.99
C GLY A 78 -2.13 -0.21 -3.60
N TYR A 79 -1.29 0.01 -2.58
CA TYR A 79 -1.79 0.32 -1.24
C TYR A 79 -2.52 1.67 -1.19
N THR A 80 -2.08 2.71 -1.92
CA THR A 80 -2.83 3.98 -1.96
C THR A 80 -4.19 3.81 -2.64
N ALA A 81 -4.24 3.05 -3.75
CA ALA A 81 -5.50 2.71 -4.40
C ALA A 81 -6.45 1.94 -3.47
N ALA A 82 -5.93 0.95 -2.73
CA ALA A 82 -6.68 0.18 -1.74
C ALA A 82 -7.24 1.07 -0.61
N ILE A 83 -6.43 1.99 -0.07
CA ILE A 83 -6.86 2.94 0.97
C ILE A 83 -8.03 3.81 0.48
N TYR A 84 -7.99 4.30 -0.76
CA TYR A 84 -9.05 5.14 -1.31
C TYR A 84 -10.31 4.33 -1.65
N ALA A 85 -10.17 3.18 -2.32
CA ALA A 85 -11.30 2.32 -2.67
C ALA A 85 -12.01 1.73 -1.43
N ALA A 86 -11.27 1.36 -0.39
CA ALA A 86 -11.85 0.89 0.88
C ALA A 86 -12.60 2.02 1.61
N ARG A 87 -12.06 3.25 1.59
CA ARG A 87 -12.74 4.44 2.13
C ARG A 87 -13.99 4.86 1.35
N ALA A 88 -14.08 4.50 0.07
CA ALA A 88 -15.29 4.62 -0.76
C ALA A 88 -16.25 3.42 -0.59
N ASN A 89 -16.05 2.56 0.43
CA ASN A 89 -16.84 1.37 0.73
C ASN A 89 -16.91 0.33 -0.42
N LEU A 90 -15.95 0.36 -1.36
CA LEU A 90 -15.92 -0.55 -2.51
C LEU A 90 -15.42 -1.96 -2.16
N LYS A 91 -14.89 -2.17 -0.95
CA LYS A 91 -14.27 -3.43 -0.49
C LYS A 91 -13.21 -3.98 -1.47
N PRO A 92 -12.09 -3.27 -1.66
CA PRO A 92 -11.07 -3.67 -2.62
C PRO A 92 -10.38 -4.97 -2.20
N VAL A 93 -10.36 -5.94 -3.11
CA VAL A 93 -9.52 -7.14 -3.02
C VAL A 93 -8.16 -6.84 -3.62
N VAL A 94 -7.07 -7.11 -2.89
CA VAL A 94 -5.70 -6.77 -3.29
C VAL A 94 -4.83 -8.03 -3.34
N PHE A 95 -4.24 -8.30 -4.50
CA PHE A 95 -3.20 -9.31 -4.65
C PHE A 95 -1.84 -8.68 -4.38
N GLU A 96 -1.17 -9.10 -3.31
CA GLU A 96 0.09 -8.49 -2.85
C GLU A 96 1.32 -9.01 -3.60
N GLY A 97 1.23 -10.16 -4.28
CA GLY A 97 2.37 -10.92 -4.81
C GLY A 97 2.99 -11.88 -3.79
N PHE A 98 3.73 -12.87 -4.27
CA PHE A 98 4.41 -13.86 -3.43
C PHE A 98 5.78 -14.32 -3.95
N GLN A 99 5.84 -14.86 -5.18
CA GLN A 99 7.08 -15.27 -5.85
C GLN A 99 7.37 -14.40 -7.07
N VAL A 100 6.39 -14.30 -7.98
CA VAL A 100 6.52 -13.55 -9.25
C VAL A 100 6.39 -12.05 -9.02
N GLY A 101 5.46 -11.63 -8.16
CA GLY A 101 5.34 -10.23 -7.69
C GLY A 101 6.43 -9.83 -6.67
N GLY A 102 7.20 -10.80 -6.17
CA GLY A 102 8.21 -10.60 -5.13
C GLY A 102 7.60 -10.33 -3.74
N VAL A 103 8.37 -9.66 -2.88
CA VAL A 103 7.97 -9.38 -1.49
C VAL A 103 6.88 -8.29 -1.44
N PRO A 104 5.76 -8.51 -0.72
CA PRO A 104 4.73 -7.51 -0.48
C PRO A 104 5.29 -6.15 -0.04
N GLY A 105 4.96 -5.09 -0.78
CA GLY A 105 5.54 -3.75 -0.70
C GLY A 105 6.36 -3.35 -1.93
N GLY A 106 6.71 -4.31 -2.80
CA GLY A 106 7.40 -4.06 -4.07
C GLY A 106 8.83 -3.51 -3.91
N GLN A 107 9.27 -2.65 -4.83
CA GLN A 107 10.68 -2.22 -4.93
C GLN A 107 11.23 -1.63 -3.62
N LEU A 108 10.41 -0.93 -2.83
CA LEU A 108 10.82 -0.34 -1.55
C LEU A 108 11.21 -1.36 -0.48
N MET A 109 10.77 -2.62 -0.57
CA MET A 109 11.23 -3.69 0.32
C MET A 109 12.72 -4.01 0.13
N THR A 110 13.34 -3.52 -0.94
CA THR A 110 14.78 -3.66 -1.20
C THR A 110 15.61 -2.43 -0.81
N THR A 111 15.02 -1.26 -0.55
CA THR A 111 15.79 -0.08 -0.10
C THR A 111 15.93 -0.01 1.41
N THR A 112 16.96 0.70 1.86
CA THR A 112 17.30 0.86 3.28
C THR A 112 16.62 2.06 3.93
N GLU A 113 16.64 3.21 3.27
CA GLU A 113 16.20 4.50 3.83
C GLU A 113 15.52 5.35 2.75
N VAL A 114 14.45 6.05 3.13
CA VAL A 114 13.59 6.84 2.23
C VAL A 114 13.46 8.25 2.81
N GLU A 115 14.33 9.15 2.36
CA GLU A 115 14.33 10.58 2.75
C GLU A 115 13.34 11.43 1.93
N ASN A 116 12.83 10.92 0.80
CA ASN A 116 12.10 11.71 -0.20
C ASN A 116 10.57 11.48 -0.21
N PHE A 117 10.02 10.67 0.70
CA PHE A 117 8.57 10.51 0.84
C PHE A 117 8.00 11.52 1.85
N PRO A 118 7.02 12.38 1.46
CA PRO A 118 6.55 13.46 2.32
C PRO A 118 5.82 12.94 3.56
N GLY A 119 6.10 13.56 4.71
CA GLY A 119 5.55 13.20 6.02
C GLY A 119 6.56 12.56 6.98
N PHE A 120 7.76 12.20 6.51
CA PHE A 120 8.82 11.58 7.30
C PHE A 120 10.06 12.49 7.37
N PRO A 121 10.07 13.52 8.25
CA PRO A 121 11.13 14.53 8.27
C PRO A 121 12.50 13.99 8.72
N ASP A 122 12.50 12.91 9.50
CA ASP A 122 13.70 12.19 9.97
C ASP A 122 14.00 10.95 9.10
N GLY A 123 13.37 10.82 7.92
CA GLY A 123 13.40 9.63 7.09
C GLY A 123 12.52 8.47 7.62
N ILE A 124 12.49 7.38 6.86
CA ILE A 124 11.85 6.10 7.22
C ILE A 124 12.49 4.96 6.42
N THR A 125 12.52 3.72 6.92
CA THR A 125 12.98 2.59 6.09
C THR A 125 11.94 2.23 5.01
N GLY A 126 12.41 1.68 3.89
CA GLY A 126 11.51 1.20 2.83
C GLY A 126 10.45 0.19 3.34
N PRO A 127 10.86 -0.85 4.09
CA PRO A 127 9.94 -1.78 4.73
C PRO A 127 8.97 -1.15 5.75
N ASP A 128 9.43 -0.23 6.62
CA ASP A 128 8.53 0.44 7.59
C ASP A 128 7.48 1.31 6.90
N LEU A 129 7.81 1.91 5.76
CA LEU A 129 6.87 2.70 4.97
C LEU A 129 5.79 1.80 4.33
N MET A 130 6.18 0.66 3.76
CA MET A 130 5.25 -0.30 3.17
C MET A 130 4.36 -0.99 4.21
N ASP A 131 4.91 -1.39 5.37
CA ASP A 131 4.14 -1.92 6.49
C ASP A 131 3.05 -0.93 6.97
N ARG A 132 3.38 0.37 7.07
CA ARG A 132 2.41 1.42 7.42
C ARG A 132 1.33 1.59 6.38
N MET A 133 1.68 1.58 5.09
CA MET A 133 0.70 1.69 3.99
C MET A 133 -0.21 0.46 3.92
N ARG A 134 0.35 -0.74 4.09
CA ARG A 134 -0.37 -2.02 4.17
C ARG A 134 -1.40 -2.01 5.30
N LYS A 135 -0.96 -1.70 6.53
CA LYS A 135 -1.84 -1.59 7.72
C LYS A 135 -2.89 -0.50 7.58
N GLN A 136 -2.60 0.58 6.84
CA GLN A 136 -3.60 1.60 6.55
C GLN A 136 -4.67 1.11 5.56
N ALA A 137 -4.33 0.25 4.59
CA ALA A 137 -5.31 -0.38 3.71
C ALA A 137 -6.20 -1.37 4.49
N GLU A 138 -5.61 -2.29 5.26
CA GLU A 138 -6.32 -3.26 6.11
C GLU A 138 -7.30 -2.56 7.06
N ARG A 139 -6.85 -1.47 7.71
CA ARG A 139 -7.66 -0.68 8.65
C ARG A 139 -8.96 -0.13 8.03
N TRP A 140 -9.00 0.14 6.73
CA TRP A 140 -10.20 0.64 6.05
C TRP A 140 -11.07 -0.46 5.43
N GLY A 141 -10.68 -1.74 5.55
CA GLY A 141 -11.43 -2.87 5.01
C GLY A 141 -11.02 -3.26 3.58
N ALA A 142 -9.75 -3.07 3.22
CA ALA A 142 -9.17 -3.75 2.06
C ALA A 142 -8.82 -5.20 2.43
N GLU A 143 -9.18 -6.16 1.59
CA GLU A 143 -8.79 -7.57 1.76
C GLU A 143 -7.47 -7.82 1.03
N LEU A 144 -6.44 -8.24 1.77
CA LEU A 144 -5.09 -8.43 1.23
C LEU A 144 -4.73 -9.92 1.15
N TYR A 145 -4.32 -10.38 -0.03
CA TYR A 145 -3.96 -11.78 -0.29
C TYR A 145 -2.52 -11.89 -0.83
N GLN A 146 -1.67 -12.64 -0.13
CA GLN A 146 -0.24 -12.81 -0.46
C GLN A 146 -0.05 -13.89 -1.53
N GLU A 147 -0.56 -13.59 -2.72
CA GLU A 147 -0.64 -14.48 -3.86
C GLU A 147 -0.22 -13.76 -5.13
N ASP A 148 0.41 -14.48 -6.07
CA ASP A 148 0.64 -14.00 -7.42
C ASP A 148 -0.61 -14.16 -8.28
N VAL A 149 -0.91 -13.16 -9.12
CA VAL A 149 -1.89 -13.30 -10.19
C VAL A 149 -1.22 -13.98 -11.38
N GLU A 150 -1.74 -15.13 -11.79
CA GLU A 150 -1.25 -15.92 -12.93
C GLU A 150 -1.97 -15.57 -14.24
N PHE A 151 -3.22 -15.08 -14.16
CA PHE A 151 -4.07 -14.88 -15.32
C PHE A 151 -5.15 -13.81 -15.10
N ILE A 152 -5.39 -13.01 -16.14
CA ILE A 152 -6.47 -12.01 -16.21
C ILE A 152 -7.21 -12.18 -17.55
N ASP A 153 -8.55 -12.26 -17.52
CA ASP A 153 -9.41 -12.14 -18.70
C ASP A 153 -10.06 -10.75 -18.74
N LEU A 154 -9.69 -9.97 -19.74
CA LEU A 154 -10.20 -8.62 -20.01
C LEU A 154 -11.23 -8.57 -21.14
N LYS A 155 -11.54 -9.71 -21.77
CA LYS A 155 -12.45 -9.80 -22.93
C LYS A 155 -13.90 -10.02 -22.51
N ASN A 156 -14.10 -10.65 -21.36
CA ASN A 156 -15.41 -10.89 -20.76
C ASN A 156 -15.66 -9.95 -19.57
N ARG A 157 -16.90 -9.48 -19.39
CA ARG A 157 -17.35 -8.78 -18.18
C ARG A 157 -18.34 -9.69 -17.41
N PRO A 158 -18.27 -9.78 -16.06
CA PRO A 158 -17.22 -9.25 -15.19
C PRO A 158 -15.85 -9.86 -15.51
N PHE A 159 -14.79 -9.07 -15.32
CA PHE A 159 -13.41 -9.50 -15.56
C PHE A 159 -13.05 -10.66 -14.62
N THR A 160 -12.24 -11.60 -15.09
CA THR A 160 -11.75 -12.72 -14.26
C THR A 160 -10.28 -12.51 -13.91
N VAL A 161 -9.95 -12.58 -12.62
CA VAL A 161 -8.58 -12.64 -12.10
C VAL A 161 -8.35 -14.00 -11.43
N LYS A 162 -7.17 -14.59 -11.58
CA LYS A 162 -6.80 -15.88 -10.96
C LYS A 162 -5.41 -15.85 -10.35
N SER A 163 -5.28 -16.42 -9.16
CA SER A 163 -4.03 -16.94 -8.60
C SER A 163 -4.03 -18.48 -8.65
N SER A 164 -3.01 -19.10 -8.06
CA SER A 164 -2.95 -20.54 -7.81
C SER A 164 -4.05 -21.04 -6.86
N GLU A 165 -4.58 -20.18 -5.97
CA GLU A 165 -5.52 -20.55 -4.91
C GLU A 165 -6.97 -20.07 -5.17
N ARG A 166 -7.16 -18.90 -5.78
CA ARG A 166 -8.49 -18.29 -5.94
C ARG A 166 -8.77 -17.78 -7.36
N LYS A 167 -10.04 -17.86 -7.76
CA LYS A 167 -10.62 -17.16 -8.90
C LYS A 167 -11.55 -16.07 -8.38
N VAL A 168 -11.32 -14.83 -8.80
CA VAL A 168 -12.16 -13.66 -8.47
C VAL A 168 -12.79 -13.13 -9.75
N ASN A 169 -14.08 -12.83 -9.73
CA ASN A 169 -14.75 -12.07 -10.80
C ASN A 169 -14.92 -10.62 -10.32
N CYS A 170 -14.74 -9.61 -11.17
CA CYS A 170 -14.84 -8.21 -10.75
C CYS A 170 -15.35 -7.23 -11.83
N HIS A 171 -15.90 -6.11 -11.39
CA HIS A 171 -16.40 -5.05 -12.28
C HIS A 171 -15.29 -4.13 -12.82
N SER A 172 -14.18 -3.99 -12.08
CA SER A 172 -13.03 -3.15 -12.43
C SER A 172 -11.71 -3.70 -11.89
N ILE A 173 -10.59 -3.32 -12.50
CA ILE A 173 -9.24 -3.72 -12.09
C ILE A 173 -8.32 -2.49 -12.02
N ILE A 174 -7.48 -2.41 -10.97
CA ILE A 174 -6.34 -1.50 -10.89
C ILE A 174 -5.05 -2.31 -10.97
N TYR A 175 -4.32 -2.15 -12.06
CA TYR A 175 -3.05 -2.81 -12.33
C TYR A 175 -1.89 -1.94 -11.81
N ALA A 176 -1.25 -2.37 -10.73
CA ALA A 176 -0.25 -1.62 -9.97
C ALA A 176 1.01 -2.47 -9.67
N THR A 177 1.34 -3.42 -10.56
CA THR A 177 2.48 -4.35 -10.44
C THR A 177 3.85 -3.67 -10.56
N GLY A 178 3.88 -2.39 -10.96
CA GLY A 178 5.10 -1.58 -11.08
C GLY A 178 6.04 -2.02 -12.19
N ALA A 179 7.33 -1.79 -11.97
CA ALA A 179 8.42 -2.20 -12.85
C ALA A 179 9.57 -2.79 -12.03
N THR A 180 10.41 -3.55 -12.70
CA THR A 180 11.62 -4.16 -12.15
C THR A 180 12.86 -3.49 -12.73
N ALA A 181 13.71 -2.92 -11.88
CA ALA A 181 15.00 -2.38 -12.29
C ALA A 181 15.88 -3.44 -12.96
N ARG A 182 16.42 -3.13 -14.15
CA ARG A 182 17.29 -4.07 -14.88
C ARG A 182 18.66 -4.14 -14.19
N ARG A 183 19.22 -5.34 -14.13
CA ARG A 183 20.52 -5.62 -13.51
C ARG A 183 21.48 -6.25 -14.51
N LEU A 184 22.76 -6.37 -14.13
CA LEU A 184 23.79 -6.98 -14.98
C LEU A 184 23.95 -8.48 -14.68
N GLY A 185 23.65 -8.93 -13.46
CA GLY A 185 23.93 -10.28 -13.01
C GLY A 185 25.42 -10.53 -12.76
N LEU A 186 26.13 -9.54 -12.18
CA LEU A 186 27.55 -9.70 -11.84
C LEU A 186 27.73 -10.82 -10.80
N PRO A 187 28.87 -11.55 -10.79
CA PRO A 187 29.09 -12.69 -9.89
C PRO A 187 28.89 -12.39 -8.40
N ARG A 188 29.16 -11.16 -7.95
CA ARG A 188 28.96 -10.70 -6.56
C ARG A 188 27.87 -9.62 -6.44
N GLU A 189 26.96 -9.53 -7.41
CA GLU A 189 25.90 -8.51 -7.42
C GLU A 189 25.00 -8.59 -6.17
N GLU A 190 24.58 -9.80 -5.79
CA GLU A 190 23.75 -10.04 -4.60
C GLU A 190 24.47 -9.70 -3.29
N GLU A 191 25.80 -9.85 -3.24
CA GLU A 191 26.60 -9.50 -2.05
C GLU A 191 26.60 -7.97 -1.82
N PHE A 192 26.64 -7.17 -2.89
CA PHE A 192 26.74 -5.72 -2.81
C PHE A 192 25.46 -4.95 -3.15
N TRP A 193 24.37 -5.64 -3.50
CA TRP A 193 23.05 -5.02 -3.67
C TRP A 193 22.65 -4.26 -2.40
N CYS A 194 22.33 -2.97 -2.54
CA CYS A 194 22.06 -2.04 -1.43
C CYS A 194 23.17 -1.94 -0.37
N ARG A 195 24.38 -2.41 -0.69
CA ARG A 195 25.63 -2.33 0.10
C ARG A 195 26.79 -1.75 -0.71
N GLY A 196 26.47 -1.07 -1.81
CA GLY A 196 27.40 -0.49 -2.80
C GLY A 196 26.77 -0.39 -4.20
N ILE A 197 25.94 -1.37 -4.59
CA ILE A 197 25.19 -1.35 -5.86
C ILE A 197 23.79 -0.79 -5.62
N SER A 198 23.31 0.06 -6.54
CA SER A 198 21.95 0.59 -6.63
C SER A 198 21.47 0.66 -8.09
N ALA A 199 20.15 0.79 -8.29
CA ALA A 199 19.54 1.09 -9.58
C ALA A 199 18.66 2.36 -9.56
N CYS A 200 18.82 3.22 -8.54
CA CYS A 200 18.21 4.54 -8.48
C CYS A 200 19.20 5.56 -7.89
N ALA A 201 19.93 6.27 -8.75
CA ALA A 201 20.86 7.31 -8.32
C ALA A 201 20.15 8.53 -7.69
N ILE A 202 18.89 8.78 -8.07
CA ILE A 202 18.06 9.84 -7.49
C ILE A 202 17.71 9.54 -6.03
N CYS A 203 17.42 8.27 -5.72
CA CYS A 203 17.06 7.77 -4.40
C CYS A 203 18.27 7.80 -3.47
N ASP A 204 19.31 7.04 -3.81
CA ASP A 204 20.39 6.74 -2.86
C ASP A 204 21.57 7.71 -2.96
N GLY A 205 21.67 8.49 -4.05
CA GLY A 205 22.86 9.30 -4.36
C GLY A 205 23.20 10.40 -3.34
N ALA A 206 22.24 10.84 -2.54
CA ALA A 206 22.44 11.79 -1.45
C ALA A 206 23.00 11.15 -0.17
N SER A 207 22.90 9.82 -0.05
CA SER A 207 23.22 9.05 1.16
C SER A 207 24.63 9.35 1.72
N PRO A 208 24.79 9.38 3.06
CA PRO A 208 26.10 9.50 3.71
C PRO A 208 27.16 8.49 3.23
N LEU A 209 26.76 7.34 2.68
CA LEU A 209 27.65 6.33 2.11
C LEU A 209 28.41 6.81 0.86
N PHE A 210 27.77 7.63 0.02
CA PHE A 210 28.27 8.02 -1.31
C PHE A 210 28.79 9.46 -1.36
N LYS A 211 28.41 10.29 -0.39
CA LYS A 211 28.86 11.68 -0.24
C LYS A 211 30.39 11.79 -0.19
N GLY A 212 30.95 12.59 -1.10
CA GLY A 212 32.39 12.81 -1.27
C GLY A 212 33.18 11.64 -1.87
N GLN A 213 32.53 10.54 -2.29
CA GLN A 213 33.20 9.36 -2.82
C GLN A 213 33.34 9.41 -4.36
N VAL A 214 34.12 8.48 -4.94
CA VAL A 214 34.05 8.18 -6.38
C VAL A 214 32.95 7.15 -6.59
N LEU A 215 32.07 7.38 -7.56
CA LEU A 215 30.98 6.47 -7.93
C LEU A 215 31.11 6.05 -9.40
N ALA A 216 30.52 4.93 -9.78
CA ALA A 216 30.35 4.55 -11.18
C ALA A 216 28.86 4.47 -11.55
N VAL A 217 28.54 4.78 -12.80
CA VAL A 217 27.23 4.55 -13.42
C VAL A 217 27.45 3.64 -14.63
N VAL A 218 26.66 2.57 -14.77
CA VAL A 218 26.66 1.74 -15.98
C VAL A 218 25.49 2.15 -16.86
N GLY A 219 25.77 2.42 -18.13
CA GLY A 219 24.76 2.70 -19.14
C GLY A 219 25.22 3.72 -20.18
N GLY A 220 24.36 3.98 -21.16
CA GLY A 220 24.66 4.95 -22.23
C GLY A 220 23.45 5.60 -22.89
N GLY A 221 22.25 5.40 -22.34
CA GLY A 221 21.06 6.20 -22.69
C GLY A 221 20.93 7.43 -21.80
N ASP A 222 19.91 8.26 -22.05
CA ASP A 222 19.70 9.51 -21.30
C ASP A 222 19.66 9.30 -19.79
N THR A 223 18.94 8.28 -19.29
CA THR A 223 18.90 7.91 -17.86
C THR A 223 20.31 7.81 -17.23
N ALA A 224 21.25 7.10 -17.86
CA ALA A 224 22.61 6.96 -17.32
C ALA A 224 23.37 8.29 -17.32
N THR A 225 23.13 9.16 -18.30
CA THR A 225 23.75 10.49 -18.35
C THR A 225 23.12 11.47 -17.36
N GLU A 226 21.81 11.38 -17.11
CA GLU A 226 21.08 12.15 -16.10
C GLU A 226 21.48 11.73 -14.69
N GLU A 227 21.54 10.43 -14.42
CA GLU A 227 22.01 9.89 -13.14
C GLU A 227 23.47 10.24 -12.88
N ALA A 228 24.35 10.13 -13.88
CA ALA A 228 25.76 10.54 -13.73
C ALA A 228 25.88 12.04 -13.39
N LEU A 229 25.13 12.92 -14.07
CA LEU A 229 25.08 14.35 -13.76
C LEU A 229 24.49 14.62 -12.37
N TYR A 230 23.41 13.91 -11.99
CA TYR A 230 22.79 14.02 -10.66
C TYR A 230 23.78 13.67 -9.55
N LEU A 231 24.55 12.59 -9.71
CA LEU A 231 25.54 12.14 -8.72
C LEU A 231 26.69 13.14 -8.53
N THR A 232 27.04 13.97 -9.53
CA THR A 232 28.08 15.01 -9.36
C THR A 232 27.72 16.09 -8.32
N LYS A 233 26.48 16.14 -7.82
CA LYS A 233 26.06 16.99 -6.69
C LYS A 233 26.60 16.50 -5.34
N TYR A 234 26.92 15.22 -5.22
CA TYR A 234 27.27 14.55 -3.95
C TYR A 234 28.60 13.81 -4.01
N ALA A 235 28.92 13.18 -5.14
CA ALA A 235 30.19 12.49 -5.39
C ALA A 235 31.33 13.49 -5.62
N ARG A 236 32.58 13.08 -5.32
CA ARG A 236 33.77 13.86 -5.73
C ARG A 236 34.07 13.70 -7.22
N HIS A 237 33.69 12.55 -7.80
CA HIS A 237 33.89 12.21 -9.21
C HIS A 237 32.99 11.04 -9.60
N VAL A 238 32.57 10.97 -10.87
CA VAL A 238 31.69 9.91 -11.41
C VAL A 238 32.31 9.28 -12.66
N HIS A 239 32.31 7.95 -12.72
CA HIS A 239 32.74 7.19 -13.90
C HIS A 239 31.54 6.61 -14.64
N LEU A 240 31.29 7.05 -15.87
CA LEU A 240 30.22 6.53 -16.71
C LEU A 240 30.76 5.39 -17.60
N LEU A 241 30.35 4.16 -17.33
CA LEU A 241 30.79 2.95 -18.02
C LEU A 241 29.86 2.65 -19.20
N VAL A 242 30.38 2.79 -20.42
CA VAL A 242 29.63 2.67 -21.67
C VAL A 242 30.14 1.46 -22.46
N ARG A 243 29.28 0.45 -22.63
CA ARG A 243 29.58 -0.82 -23.36
C ARG A 243 29.76 -0.67 -24.89
N LYS A 244 29.91 0.55 -25.39
CA LYS A 244 30.07 0.91 -26.80
C LYS A 244 31.06 2.07 -26.95
N ASP A 245 31.46 2.33 -28.18
CA ASP A 245 32.25 3.49 -28.62
C ASP A 245 31.45 4.81 -28.62
N HIS A 246 30.12 4.75 -28.46
CA HIS A 246 29.22 5.91 -28.45
C HIS A 246 28.14 5.83 -27.37
N LEU A 247 27.63 7.00 -26.96
CA LEU A 247 26.40 7.14 -26.19
C LEU A 247 25.17 7.02 -27.12
N ARG A 248 24.10 6.38 -26.61
CA ARG A 248 22.74 6.41 -27.19
C ARG A 248 21.96 7.65 -26.75
N ALA A 249 22.38 8.30 -25.67
CA ALA A 249 21.75 9.49 -25.11
C ALA A 249 21.58 10.62 -26.15
N SER A 250 20.57 11.46 -25.97
CA SER A 250 20.34 12.67 -26.75
C SER A 250 21.58 13.57 -26.80
N LYS A 251 21.80 14.28 -27.91
CA LYS A 251 23.06 15.01 -28.14
C LYS A 251 23.35 16.05 -27.04
N ALA A 252 22.31 16.76 -26.57
CA ALA A 252 22.43 17.70 -25.45
C ALA A 252 22.91 17.04 -24.15
N MET A 253 22.50 15.79 -23.89
CA MET A 253 22.93 15.02 -22.71
C MET A 253 24.33 14.45 -22.87
N GLN A 254 24.73 14.02 -24.07
CA GLN A 254 26.12 13.67 -24.37
C GLN A 254 27.05 14.85 -24.06
N ASP A 255 26.72 16.03 -24.58
CA ASP A 255 27.56 17.23 -24.43
C ASP A 255 27.64 17.68 -22.96
N ARG A 256 26.51 17.68 -22.23
CA ARG A 256 26.49 17.95 -20.78
C ARG A 256 27.40 17.02 -19.97
N VAL A 257 27.44 15.73 -20.30
CA VAL A 257 28.32 14.76 -19.62
C VAL A 257 29.78 14.96 -20.01
N LEU A 258 30.08 15.10 -21.30
CA LEU A 258 31.45 15.19 -21.82
C LEU A 258 32.16 16.50 -21.45
N TYR A 259 31.41 17.58 -21.20
CA TYR A 259 31.96 18.85 -20.69
C TYR A 259 32.02 18.96 -19.15
N ASN A 260 31.51 17.98 -18.38
CA ASN A 260 31.54 18.04 -16.93
C ASN A 260 32.88 17.46 -16.39
N PRO A 261 33.74 18.27 -15.74
CA PRO A 261 35.05 17.82 -15.27
C PRO A 261 34.99 16.77 -14.16
N ASN A 262 33.84 16.66 -13.46
CA ASN A 262 33.61 15.67 -12.41
C ASN A 262 33.07 14.34 -12.97
N ILE A 263 33.04 14.17 -14.30
CA ILE A 263 32.65 12.91 -14.96
C ILE A 263 33.78 12.42 -15.88
N THR A 264 34.00 11.11 -15.93
CA THR A 264 34.81 10.48 -16.99
C THR A 264 33.97 9.39 -17.65
N ALA A 265 33.72 9.54 -18.96
CA ALA A 265 33.10 8.50 -19.77
C ALA A 265 34.15 7.48 -20.22
N HIS A 266 33.94 6.21 -19.87
CA HIS A 266 34.75 5.07 -20.29
C HIS A 266 33.99 4.32 -21.38
N PHE A 267 34.35 4.58 -22.63
CA PHE A 267 33.80 3.89 -23.80
C PHE A 267 34.39 2.48 -23.95
N ASN A 268 33.73 1.63 -24.73
CA ASN A 268 34.06 0.21 -24.91
C ASN A 268 34.29 -0.56 -23.59
N THR A 269 33.66 -0.14 -22.50
CA THR A 269 33.98 -0.66 -21.16
C THR A 269 32.76 -1.34 -20.54
N GLU A 270 32.96 -2.56 -20.04
CA GLU A 270 31.97 -3.33 -19.28
C GLU A 270 32.41 -3.54 -17.83
N ALA A 271 31.44 -3.63 -16.91
CA ALA A 271 31.66 -4.09 -15.55
C ALA A 271 31.57 -5.62 -15.52
N VAL A 272 32.59 -6.28 -14.94
CA VAL A 272 32.72 -7.74 -14.87
C VAL A 272 32.32 -8.27 -13.50
N ASP A 273 32.82 -7.67 -12.41
CA ASP A 273 32.47 -8.03 -11.03
C ASP A 273 32.82 -6.91 -10.02
N VAL A 274 32.39 -7.04 -8.76
CA VAL A 274 32.65 -6.07 -7.68
C VAL A 274 33.82 -6.47 -6.78
N VAL A 275 34.77 -5.54 -6.62
CA VAL A 275 35.96 -5.68 -5.78
C VAL A 275 35.67 -5.13 -4.38
N SER A 276 36.06 -5.89 -3.36
CA SER A 276 35.84 -5.59 -1.95
C SER A 276 37.14 -5.42 -1.17
N ASN A 277 37.10 -4.58 -0.14
CA ASN A 277 38.23 -4.36 0.76
C ASN A 277 38.32 -5.46 1.84
N ASN A 278 39.40 -5.42 2.64
CA ASN A 278 39.65 -6.32 3.76
C ASN A 278 38.58 -6.27 4.90
N LYS A 279 37.50 -5.48 4.74
CA LYS A 279 36.35 -5.40 5.66
C LYS A 279 35.03 -5.89 5.00
N GLY A 280 35.06 -6.46 3.80
CA GLY A 280 33.86 -6.92 3.08
C GLY A 280 32.95 -5.78 2.61
N GLN A 281 33.53 -4.59 2.35
CA GLN A 281 32.84 -3.44 1.78
C GLN A 281 33.31 -3.18 0.35
N MET A 282 32.44 -2.64 -0.50
CA MET A 282 32.82 -2.25 -1.86
C MET A 282 34.00 -1.26 -1.87
N SER A 283 34.95 -1.50 -2.77
CA SER A 283 36.12 -0.63 -3.00
C SER A 283 36.48 -0.44 -4.47
N GLY A 284 35.90 -1.22 -5.38
CA GLY A 284 36.04 -0.98 -6.81
C GLY A 284 35.18 -1.92 -7.65
N ILE A 285 35.33 -1.78 -8.96
CA ILE A 285 34.72 -2.64 -9.98
C ILE A 285 35.85 -3.20 -10.83
N LEU A 286 35.83 -4.51 -11.09
CA LEU A 286 36.63 -5.10 -12.16
C LEU A 286 35.98 -4.72 -13.49
N VAL A 287 36.65 -3.89 -14.28
CA VAL A 287 36.17 -3.45 -15.60
C VAL A 287 37.04 -4.04 -16.71
N ARG A 288 36.41 -4.42 -17.83
CA ARG A 288 37.07 -4.93 -19.03
C ARG A 288 36.85 -3.98 -20.20
N LYS A 289 37.90 -3.70 -20.96
CA LYS A 289 37.80 -3.06 -22.28
C LYS A 289 37.51 -4.09 -23.37
N ILE A 290 36.49 -3.83 -24.17
CA ILE A 290 35.98 -4.74 -25.21
C ILE A 290 36.87 -4.75 -26.46
N ASP A 291 37.60 -3.65 -26.71
CA ASP A 291 38.52 -3.51 -27.85
C ASP A 291 39.86 -4.27 -27.68
N SER A 292 40.26 -4.52 -26.43
CA SER A 292 41.60 -4.99 -26.06
C SER A 292 41.58 -6.20 -25.11
N ASN A 293 40.43 -6.52 -24.50
CA ASN A 293 40.27 -7.46 -23.39
C ASN A 293 41.17 -7.16 -22.18
N GLU A 294 41.63 -5.91 -22.04
CA GLU A 294 42.34 -5.45 -20.85
C GLU A 294 41.38 -5.37 -19.66
N GLU A 295 41.69 -6.07 -18.58
CA GLU A 295 40.98 -5.99 -17.30
C GLU A 295 41.74 -5.11 -16.32
N SER A 296 41.01 -4.25 -15.60
CA SER A 296 41.56 -3.35 -14.59
C SER A 296 40.56 -3.11 -13.45
N VAL A 297 41.05 -2.69 -12.28
CA VAL A 297 40.20 -2.36 -11.14
C VAL A 297 40.00 -0.85 -11.08
N LEU A 298 38.75 -0.41 -11.20
CA LEU A 298 38.35 0.99 -11.05
C LEU A 298 37.93 1.25 -9.60
N GLU A 299 38.69 2.08 -8.88
CA GLU A 299 38.41 2.38 -7.45
C GLU A 299 37.17 3.27 -7.28
N VAL A 300 36.09 2.68 -6.75
CA VAL A 300 34.80 3.34 -6.50
C VAL A 300 34.12 2.80 -5.23
N LYS A 301 33.22 3.60 -4.65
CA LYS A 301 32.41 3.23 -3.48
C LYS A 301 30.96 2.91 -3.77
N GLY A 302 30.47 3.24 -4.96
CA GLY A 302 29.13 2.88 -5.41
C GLY A 302 29.05 2.62 -6.89
N LEU A 303 28.07 1.81 -7.28
CA LEU A 303 27.76 1.40 -8.65
C LEU A 303 26.27 1.57 -8.91
N PHE A 304 25.91 2.38 -9.90
CA PHE A 304 24.53 2.73 -10.23
C PHE A 304 24.14 2.21 -11.61
N TYR A 305 22.97 1.58 -11.71
CA TYR A 305 22.50 0.92 -12.94
C TYR A 305 21.53 1.79 -13.76
N GLY A 306 22.08 2.73 -14.53
CA GLY A 306 21.36 3.55 -15.52
C GLY A 306 20.93 2.80 -16.79
N ILE A 307 20.66 1.49 -16.71
CA ILE A 307 20.29 0.61 -17.83
C ILE A 307 18.77 0.44 -18.03
N GLY A 308 17.97 1.19 -17.27
CA GLY A 308 16.51 1.24 -17.39
C GLY A 308 15.79 0.18 -16.56
N HIS A 309 14.47 0.12 -16.70
CA HIS A 309 13.60 -0.83 -16.00
C HIS A 309 12.77 -1.63 -17.02
N SER A 310 12.23 -2.77 -16.61
CA SER A 310 11.22 -3.53 -17.35
C SER A 310 9.89 -3.44 -16.60
N PRO A 311 8.79 -2.96 -17.21
CA PRO A 311 7.48 -2.95 -16.57
C PRO A 311 6.93 -4.38 -16.38
N ASN A 312 6.19 -4.58 -15.30
CA ASN A 312 5.65 -5.88 -14.90
C ASN A 312 4.25 -6.11 -15.56
N SER A 313 4.17 -5.92 -16.87
CA SER A 313 2.96 -5.83 -17.69
C SER A 313 2.57 -7.12 -18.42
N GLN A 314 3.26 -8.23 -18.16
CA GLN A 314 3.18 -9.47 -18.95
C GLN A 314 1.77 -10.09 -19.02
N LEU A 315 0.94 -9.88 -17.98
CA LEU A 315 -0.46 -10.34 -17.94
C LEU A 315 -1.39 -9.59 -18.91
N LEU A 316 -0.95 -8.41 -19.39
CA LEU A 316 -1.71 -7.50 -20.26
C LEU A 316 -1.27 -7.57 -21.73
N GLU A 317 -0.18 -8.29 -22.04
CA GLU A 317 0.34 -8.41 -23.40
C GLU A 317 -0.73 -8.98 -24.37
N GLY A 318 -1.03 -8.24 -25.43
CA GLY A 318 -2.08 -8.60 -26.39
C GLY A 318 -3.52 -8.45 -25.87
N GLN A 319 -3.71 -7.84 -24.70
CA GLN A 319 -5.03 -7.46 -24.15
C GLN A 319 -5.21 -5.95 -24.01
N VAL A 320 -4.10 -5.20 -23.84
CA VAL A 320 -4.09 -3.74 -23.60
C VAL A 320 -3.00 -3.10 -24.47
N ASP A 321 -3.14 -1.82 -24.77
CA ASP A 321 -2.17 -1.04 -25.54
C ASP A 321 -0.92 -0.78 -24.67
N LEU A 322 0.24 -1.25 -25.14
CA LEU A 322 1.54 -1.06 -24.50
C LEU A 322 2.47 -0.22 -25.38
N ASP A 323 3.40 0.50 -24.76
CA ASP A 323 4.46 1.21 -25.48
C ASP A 323 5.52 0.24 -26.06
N SER A 324 6.44 0.77 -26.87
CA SER A 324 7.50 -0.04 -27.50
C SER A 324 8.55 -0.63 -26.54
N THR A 325 8.43 -0.36 -25.23
CA THR A 325 9.25 -0.92 -24.16
C THR A 325 8.46 -1.73 -23.12
N GLY A 326 7.13 -1.85 -23.30
CA GLY A 326 6.19 -2.65 -22.52
C GLY A 326 5.36 -1.90 -21.47
N TYR A 327 5.49 -0.57 -21.32
CA TYR A 327 4.71 0.18 -20.32
C TYR A 327 3.25 0.29 -20.76
N VAL A 328 2.33 0.25 -19.81
CA VAL A 328 0.89 0.35 -20.09
C VAL A 328 0.54 1.78 -20.49
N LEU A 329 -0.04 1.96 -21.68
CA LEU A 329 -0.47 3.28 -22.14
C LEU A 329 -1.74 3.71 -21.41
N VAL A 330 -1.75 4.95 -20.92
CA VAL A 330 -2.89 5.58 -20.24
C VAL A 330 -3.25 6.92 -20.86
N GLU A 331 -4.50 7.36 -20.68
CA GLU A 331 -4.90 8.75 -20.96
C GLU A 331 -4.04 9.73 -20.13
N GLU A 332 -3.53 10.81 -20.74
CA GLU A 332 -2.69 11.79 -20.07
C GLU A 332 -3.43 12.47 -18.89
N GLY A 333 -2.79 12.52 -17.71
CA GLY A 333 -3.40 13.05 -16.48
C GLY A 333 -4.51 12.18 -15.88
N SER A 334 -4.66 10.95 -16.35
CA SER A 334 -5.68 9.97 -15.97
C SER A 334 -5.01 8.64 -15.55
N ALA A 335 -5.83 7.61 -15.28
CA ALA A 335 -5.35 6.26 -15.00
C ALA A 335 -6.00 5.19 -15.91
N LYS A 336 -6.89 5.59 -16.83
CA LYS A 336 -7.57 4.64 -17.75
C LYS A 336 -6.58 4.09 -18.77
N THR A 337 -6.71 2.80 -19.08
CA THR A 337 -6.03 2.13 -20.19
C THR A 337 -6.90 2.11 -21.46
N SER A 338 -6.47 1.44 -22.54
CA SER A 338 -7.32 1.19 -23.73
C SER A 338 -8.51 0.25 -23.46
N VAL A 339 -8.53 -0.45 -22.30
CA VAL A 339 -9.66 -1.27 -21.85
C VAL A 339 -10.46 -0.52 -20.78
N GLU A 340 -11.73 -0.22 -21.08
CA GLU A 340 -12.64 0.45 -20.15
C GLU A 340 -12.83 -0.37 -18.86
N GLY A 341 -12.65 0.27 -17.69
CA GLY A 341 -12.74 -0.39 -16.38
C GLY A 341 -11.45 -1.07 -15.93
N LEU A 342 -10.42 -1.11 -16.78
CA LEU A 342 -9.03 -1.39 -16.39
C LEU A 342 -8.27 -0.07 -16.27
N PHE A 343 -7.65 0.12 -15.10
CA PHE A 343 -6.84 1.28 -14.77
C PHE A 343 -5.41 0.83 -14.45
N ALA A 344 -4.41 1.67 -14.71
CA ALA A 344 -3.00 1.40 -14.40
C ALA A 344 -2.42 2.51 -13.50
N ALA A 345 -1.51 2.13 -12.59
CA ALA A 345 -0.93 3.07 -11.61
C ALA A 345 0.53 2.73 -11.25
N GLY A 346 1.31 3.77 -10.92
CA GLY A 346 2.74 3.65 -10.62
C GLY A 346 3.60 3.24 -11.82
N ASP A 347 4.80 2.73 -11.52
CA ASP A 347 5.88 2.45 -12.47
C ASP A 347 5.53 1.52 -13.64
N VAL A 348 4.36 0.87 -13.65
CA VAL A 348 3.90 0.04 -14.79
C VAL A 348 3.42 0.87 -15.98
N GLN A 349 3.05 2.14 -15.74
CA GLN A 349 2.73 3.14 -16.76
C GLN A 349 3.66 4.37 -16.71
N ASP A 350 4.29 4.66 -15.56
CA ASP A 350 5.26 5.74 -15.40
C ASP A 350 6.68 5.27 -15.73
N HIS A 351 7.16 5.59 -16.94
CA HIS A 351 8.57 5.39 -17.31
C HIS A 351 9.47 6.60 -16.97
N GLU A 352 8.89 7.75 -16.62
CA GLU A 352 9.61 9.02 -16.49
C GLU A 352 10.10 9.23 -15.04
N TRP A 353 9.18 9.34 -14.08
CA TRP A 353 9.44 9.81 -12.72
C TRP A 353 9.85 8.67 -11.78
N ARG A 354 9.09 7.58 -11.77
CA ARG A 354 9.38 6.32 -11.02
C ARG A 354 9.75 6.58 -9.56
N GLN A 355 8.94 7.38 -8.86
CA GLN A 355 9.12 7.69 -7.44
C GLN A 355 7.97 7.12 -6.62
N ALA A 356 8.25 6.69 -5.38
CA ALA A 356 7.23 6.19 -4.46
C ALA A 356 6.05 7.17 -4.25
N VAL A 357 6.33 8.48 -4.27
CA VAL A 357 5.31 9.54 -4.15
C VAL A 357 4.48 9.75 -5.43
N THR A 358 5.06 9.59 -6.63
CA THR A 358 4.29 9.66 -7.90
C THR A 358 3.47 8.38 -8.10
N ALA A 359 3.99 7.23 -7.68
CA ALA A 359 3.27 5.97 -7.61
C ALA A 359 2.07 6.06 -6.66
N ALA A 360 2.25 6.57 -5.43
CA ALA A 360 1.13 6.80 -4.51
C ALA A 360 0.08 7.76 -5.09
N GLY A 361 0.51 8.87 -5.71
CA GLY A 361 -0.37 9.84 -6.37
C GLY A 361 -1.21 9.21 -7.50
N SER A 362 -0.59 8.43 -8.39
CA SER A 362 -1.30 7.73 -9.46
C SER A 362 -2.22 6.62 -8.96
N GLY A 363 -1.88 5.95 -7.85
CA GLY A 363 -2.77 5.01 -7.15
C GLY A 363 -4.06 5.68 -6.64
N CYS A 364 -3.96 6.89 -6.09
CA CYS A 364 -5.12 7.71 -5.72
C CYS A 364 -5.98 8.06 -6.95
N ILE A 365 -5.36 8.49 -8.06
CA ILE A 365 -6.07 8.79 -9.31
C ILE A 365 -6.83 7.54 -9.80
N ALA A 366 -6.19 6.37 -9.82
CA ALA A 366 -6.82 5.12 -10.26
C ALA A 366 -8.04 4.73 -9.41
N ALA A 367 -7.97 4.85 -8.08
CA ALA A 367 -9.11 4.55 -7.21
C ALA A 367 -10.29 5.52 -7.42
N LEU A 368 -10.01 6.82 -7.57
CA LEU A 368 -11.04 7.83 -7.88
C LEU A 368 -11.62 7.66 -9.30
N SER A 369 -10.83 7.13 -10.25
CA SER A 369 -11.32 6.75 -11.58
C SER A 369 -12.22 5.51 -11.53
N VAL A 370 -11.90 4.51 -10.70
CA VAL A 370 -12.76 3.34 -10.43
C VAL A 370 -14.09 3.75 -9.80
N GLU A 371 -14.05 4.56 -8.74
CA GLU A 371 -15.25 5.06 -8.03
C GLU A 371 -16.24 5.72 -9.00
N ARG A 372 -15.74 6.62 -9.86
CA ARG A 372 -16.54 7.27 -10.90
C ARG A 372 -17.07 6.30 -11.95
N TYR A 373 -16.24 5.36 -12.40
CA TYR A 373 -16.63 4.35 -13.39
C TYR A 373 -17.78 3.46 -12.88
N LEU A 374 -17.66 2.94 -11.65
CA LEU A 374 -18.70 2.12 -11.03
C LEU A 374 -19.98 2.91 -10.73
N THR A 375 -19.88 4.21 -10.47
CA THR A 375 -21.04 5.11 -10.27
C THR A 375 -21.78 5.44 -11.58
N ILE A 376 -21.09 5.43 -12.72
CA ILE A 376 -21.66 5.75 -14.04
C ILE A 376 -22.23 4.50 -14.73
N GLN A 377 -21.67 3.32 -14.46
CA GLN A 377 -22.29 2.06 -14.84
C GLN A 377 -23.65 1.92 -14.15
N PRO A 378 -24.76 1.68 -14.88
CA PRO A 378 -26.01 1.30 -14.25
C PRO A 378 -25.84 -0.10 -13.67
N VAL A 379 -25.53 -0.19 -12.37
CA VAL A 379 -25.47 -1.45 -11.62
C VAL A 379 -26.86 -2.09 -11.69
N SER A 380 -27.02 -3.03 -12.62
CA SER A 380 -28.32 -3.53 -13.07
C SER A 380 -28.88 -4.62 -12.16
N GLU A 381 -28.79 -4.39 -10.84
CA GLU A 381 -29.52 -5.11 -9.81
C GLU A 381 -29.57 -4.24 -8.55
N GLU A 382 -30.78 -3.87 -8.12
CA GLU A 382 -30.98 -3.37 -6.75
C GLU A 382 -30.60 -4.52 -5.81
N VAL A 383 -29.47 -4.39 -5.10
CA VAL A 383 -29.03 -5.40 -4.13
C VAL A 383 -30.07 -5.50 -3.01
N LYS A 384 -30.95 -6.49 -3.13
CA LYS A 384 -31.84 -6.95 -2.06
C LYS A 384 -30.98 -7.59 -0.99
N LYS A 385 -30.37 -6.74 -0.17
CA LYS A 385 -29.51 -7.08 0.97
C LYS A 385 -30.22 -8.15 1.80
N GLU A 386 -29.71 -9.38 1.75
CA GLU A 386 -30.26 -10.46 2.57
C GLU A 386 -30.13 -10.09 4.05
N PHE A 387 -31.17 -10.38 4.83
CA PHE A 387 -31.20 -10.07 6.25
C PHE A 387 -30.17 -10.92 6.99
N THR A 388 -29.47 -10.30 7.94
CA THR A 388 -28.55 -11.02 8.83
C THR A 388 -29.26 -11.37 10.13
N ASP A 389 -28.84 -12.42 10.84
CA ASP A 389 -29.44 -12.80 12.13
C ASP A 389 -29.29 -11.73 13.24
N ARG A 390 -28.59 -10.61 12.98
CA ARG A 390 -28.55 -9.43 13.83
C ARG A 390 -29.75 -8.50 13.66
N ASP A 391 -30.54 -8.65 12.61
CA ASP A 391 -31.71 -7.82 12.31
C ASP A 391 -32.95 -8.17 13.17
N VAL A 392 -32.88 -9.24 13.99
CA VAL A 392 -33.96 -9.62 14.92
C VAL A 392 -33.64 -9.12 16.34
N GLN A 393 -34.04 -7.89 16.66
CA GLN A 393 -34.12 -7.47 18.06
C GLN A 393 -35.35 -8.10 18.74
N GLU A 394 -35.10 -8.97 19.72
CA GLU A 394 -36.11 -9.39 20.68
C GLU A 394 -36.73 -8.16 21.38
N GLY A 395 -38.06 -8.02 21.33
CA GLY A 395 -38.79 -6.98 22.05
C GLY A 395 -39.31 -5.79 21.23
N PHE A 396 -39.24 -5.80 19.89
CA PHE A 396 -39.96 -4.80 19.09
C PHE A 396 -41.48 -4.99 19.19
N ASP A 397 -42.18 -4.02 19.79
CA ASP A 397 -43.64 -3.96 19.88
C ASP A 397 -44.16 -2.62 19.35
N MET A 398 -44.94 -2.67 18.27
CA MET A 398 -45.55 -1.50 17.61
C MET A 398 -46.53 -0.72 18.49
N THR A 399 -47.06 -1.28 19.58
CA THR A 399 -47.91 -0.52 20.51
C THR A 399 -47.10 0.52 21.30
N THR A 400 -45.80 0.27 21.49
CA THR A 400 -44.90 1.15 22.24
C THR A 400 -44.56 2.42 21.47
N THR A 401 -44.18 3.46 22.21
CA THR A 401 -43.93 4.80 21.69
C THR A 401 -42.45 5.11 21.48
N LYS A 402 -41.53 4.39 22.13
CA LYS A 402 -40.10 4.69 22.13
C LYS A 402 -39.31 3.47 21.67
N HIS A 403 -38.56 3.65 20.60
CA HIS A 403 -37.90 2.62 19.80
C HIS A 403 -36.43 2.98 19.56
N ARG A 404 -35.61 2.01 19.18
CA ARG A 404 -34.21 2.22 18.78
C ARG A 404 -33.88 1.41 17.52
N GLY A 405 -32.96 1.92 16.71
CA GLY A 405 -32.29 1.16 15.66
C GLY A 405 -33.01 1.07 14.32
N GLN A 406 -32.24 0.70 13.28
CA GLN A 406 -32.69 0.56 11.89
C GLN A 406 -33.97 -0.27 11.71
N TYR A 407 -34.11 -1.42 12.37
CA TYR A 407 -35.26 -2.32 12.20
C TYR A 407 -36.58 -1.62 12.54
N ALA A 408 -36.65 -1.01 13.74
CA ALA A 408 -37.84 -0.33 14.22
C ALA A 408 -38.22 0.87 13.34
N LEU A 409 -37.23 1.61 12.82
CA LEU A 409 -37.47 2.68 11.85
C LEU A 409 -38.14 2.15 10.58
N ARG A 410 -37.54 1.15 9.92
CA ARG A 410 -38.08 0.57 8.68
C ARG A 410 -39.49 0.02 8.87
N LYS A 411 -39.73 -0.69 9.98
CA LYS A 411 -41.05 -1.21 10.32
C LYS A 411 -42.10 -0.12 10.52
N LEU A 412 -41.84 0.85 11.39
CA LEU A 412 -42.80 1.91 11.70
C LEU A 412 -43.07 2.82 10.50
N TYR A 413 -42.05 3.09 9.68
CA TYR A 413 -42.17 3.89 8.45
C TYR A 413 -43.10 3.26 7.40
N HIS A 414 -43.13 1.93 7.31
CA HIS A 414 -43.98 1.22 6.34
C HIS A 414 -45.36 0.83 6.89
N GLU A 415 -45.46 0.52 8.19
CA GLU A 415 -46.60 -0.19 8.79
C GLU A 415 -47.38 0.66 9.83
N SER A 416 -46.87 1.80 10.29
CA SER A 416 -47.59 2.67 11.25
C SER A 416 -48.23 3.91 10.59
N PRO A 417 -49.49 4.25 10.92
CA PRO A 417 -50.13 5.51 10.51
C PRO A 417 -49.82 6.69 11.45
N ARG A 418 -49.15 6.44 12.59
CA ARG A 418 -48.75 7.48 13.56
C ARG A 418 -47.60 8.32 12.99
N LEU A 419 -47.45 9.55 13.49
CA LEU A 419 -46.30 10.41 13.17
C LEU A 419 -45.00 9.73 13.64
N VAL A 420 -44.01 9.56 12.78
CA VAL A 420 -42.71 8.96 13.13
C VAL A 420 -41.68 10.07 13.31
N CYS A 421 -41.20 10.24 14.53
CA CYS A 421 -40.17 11.18 14.93
C CYS A 421 -38.84 10.42 15.08
N VAL A 422 -37.87 10.69 14.21
CA VAL A 422 -36.56 10.01 14.21
C VAL A 422 -35.52 10.97 14.82
N LEU A 423 -34.89 10.55 15.91
CA LEU A 423 -33.79 11.27 16.56
C LEU A 423 -32.46 10.63 16.17
N TYR A 424 -31.67 11.35 15.39
CA TYR A 424 -30.28 11.01 15.07
C TYR A 424 -29.35 11.56 16.14
N THR A 425 -28.55 10.69 16.74
CA THR A 425 -27.69 10.96 17.91
C THR A 425 -26.36 10.24 17.76
N SER A 426 -25.38 10.54 18.61
CA SER A 426 -24.30 9.60 18.94
C SER A 426 -23.93 9.64 20.43
N PRO A 427 -23.10 8.71 20.96
CA PRO A 427 -22.69 8.70 22.37
C PRO A 427 -21.70 9.83 22.70
N THR A 428 -20.88 10.21 21.72
CA THR A 428 -19.89 11.30 21.82
C THR A 428 -20.51 12.70 21.71
N CYS A 429 -21.68 12.81 21.07
CA CYS A 429 -22.43 14.05 20.89
C CYS A 429 -22.90 14.71 22.21
N GLY A 430 -22.20 15.78 22.63
CA GLY A 430 -22.56 16.59 23.80
C GLY A 430 -23.99 17.18 23.75
N PRO A 431 -24.38 17.92 22.70
CA PRO A 431 -25.72 18.53 22.61
C PRO A 431 -26.87 17.51 22.56
N CYS A 432 -26.62 16.29 22.08
CA CYS A 432 -27.60 15.20 22.08
C CYS A 432 -28.06 14.84 23.50
N ARG A 433 -27.15 14.90 24.49
CA ARG A 433 -27.44 14.66 25.91
C ARG A 433 -28.43 15.70 26.49
N THR A 434 -28.46 16.91 25.92
CA THR A 434 -29.44 17.95 26.25
C THR A 434 -30.77 17.73 25.53
N LEU A 435 -30.76 17.33 24.26
CA LEU A 435 -32.00 17.16 23.48
C LEU A 435 -32.80 15.91 23.89
N LYS A 436 -32.17 14.76 24.09
CA LYS A 436 -32.84 13.48 24.46
C LYS A 436 -33.89 13.66 25.57
N PRO A 437 -33.60 14.23 26.75
CA PRO A 437 -34.60 14.40 27.82
C PRO A 437 -35.65 15.48 27.52
N ILE A 438 -35.39 16.44 26.61
CA ILE A 438 -36.39 17.43 26.19
C ILE A 438 -37.40 16.77 25.25
N LEU A 439 -36.92 16.12 24.20
CA LEU A 439 -37.76 15.48 23.17
C LEU A 439 -38.56 14.30 23.76
N SER A 440 -37.92 13.45 24.57
CA SER A 440 -38.57 12.35 25.29
C SER A 440 -39.78 12.86 26.11
N LYS A 441 -39.61 13.95 26.86
CA LYS A 441 -40.69 14.61 27.62
C LYS A 441 -41.75 15.34 26.77
N VAL A 442 -41.57 15.52 25.46
CA VAL A 442 -42.65 15.94 24.54
C VAL A 442 -43.40 14.71 24.07
N ILE A 443 -42.68 13.69 23.63
CA ILE A 443 -43.25 12.44 23.10
C ILE A 443 -44.13 11.73 24.15
N ASP A 444 -43.77 11.79 25.43
CA ASP A 444 -44.61 11.27 26.54
C ASP A 444 -45.99 11.97 26.64
N GLU A 445 -46.12 13.23 26.19
CA GLU A 445 -47.40 13.95 26.14
C GLU A 445 -48.28 13.47 24.96
N PHE A 446 -47.70 12.73 24.01
CA PHE A 446 -48.35 12.26 22.78
C PHE A 446 -48.24 10.73 22.59
N ASN A 447 -48.24 9.99 23.69
CA ASN A 447 -47.92 8.55 23.82
C ASN A 447 -48.83 7.56 23.02
N GLN A 448 -49.76 8.06 22.21
CA GLN A 448 -50.61 7.26 21.30
C GLN A 448 -50.63 7.80 19.85
N HIS A 449 -50.00 8.95 19.58
CA HIS A 449 -50.07 9.65 18.29
C HIS A 449 -48.73 9.69 17.55
N VAL A 450 -47.61 9.59 18.27
CA VAL A 450 -46.25 9.70 17.72
C VAL A 450 -45.43 8.48 18.12
N HIS A 451 -44.53 7.99 17.28
CA HIS A 451 -43.41 7.13 17.70
C HIS A 451 -42.12 7.94 17.69
N LEU A 452 -41.29 7.78 18.72
CA LEU A 452 -39.90 8.23 18.74
C LEU A 452 -39.00 7.02 18.41
N VAL A 453 -38.18 7.14 17.37
CA VAL A 453 -37.13 6.17 17.05
C VAL A 453 -35.78 6.84 17.25
N GLU A 454 -34.94 6.28 18.11
CA GLU A 454 -33.56 6.73 18.31
C GLU A 454 -32.62 5.95 17.39
N ILE A 455 -31.91 6.66 16.51
CA ILE A 455 -30.88 6.13 15.61
C ILE A 455 -29.54 6.65 16.08
N ASP A 456 -28.65 5.76 16.50
CA ASP A 456 -27.27 6.13 16.80
C ASP A 456 -26.43 6.06 15.53
N ILE A 457 -25.85 7.19 15.10
CA ILE A 457 -25.09 7.27 13.84
C ILE A 457 -23.75 6.55 13.91
N GLU A 458 -23.28 6.16 15.10
CA GLU A 458 -22.09 5.33 15.29
C GLU A 458 -22.45 3.81 15.23
N GLU A 459 -23.73 3.44 15.30
CA GLU A 459 -24.24 2.06 15.17
C GLU A 459 -24.92 1.78 13.82
N ASP A 460 -25.76 2.71 13.32
CA ASP A 460 -26.55 2.63 12.08
C ASP A 460 -26.10 3.68 11.02
N PRO A 461 -24.81 3.73 10.59
CA PRO A 461 -24.31 4.80 9.72
C PRO A 461 -25.03 4.86 8.36
N GLU A 462 -25.40 3.72 7.77
CA GLU A 462 -26.15 3.64 6.50
C GLU A 462 -27.47 4.43 6.54
N ILE A 463 -28.14 4.46 7.71
CA ILE A 463 -29.42 5.16 7.91
C ILE A 463 -29.22 6.66 8.13
N ALA A 464 -28.08 7.06 8.70
CA ALA A 464 -27.72 8.48 8.83
C ALA A 464 -27.36 9.08 7.45
N GLU A 465 -26.64 8.33 6.63
CA GLU A 465 -26.27 8.72 5.26
C GLU A 465 -27.50 8.80 4.34
N ALA A 466 -28.31 7.73 4.28
CA ALA A 466 -29.54 7.71 3.47
C ALA A 466 -30.57 8.79 3.86
N ALA A 467 -30.53 9.29 5.09
CA ALA A 467 -31.36 10.37 5.59
C ALA A 467 -30.73 11.77 5.46
N GLY A 468 -29.52 11.90 4.89
CA GLY A 468 -28.84 13.18 4.66
C GLY A 468 -28.35 13.88 5.93
N ILE A 469 -27.97 13.13 6.97
CA ILE A 469 -27.68 13.67 8.30
C ILE A 469 -26.26 14.22 8.39
N MET A 470 -26.09 15.49 8.03
CA MET A 470 -24.82 16.24 8.07
C MET A 470 -24.31 16.57 9.50
N GLY A 471 -24.96 16.10 10.56
CA GLY A 471 -24.53 16.31 11.95
C GLY A 471 -25.61 16.06 13.00
N THR A 472 -25.19 15.85 14.25
CA THR A 472 -26.07 15.48 15.38
C THR A 472 -26.09 16.54 16.51
N PRO A 473 -27.19 16.67 17.27
CA PRO A 473 -28.47 15.97 17.08
C PRO A 473 -29.24 16.51 15.86
N CYS A 474 -29.96 15.62 15.18
CA CYS A 474 -30.92 15.98 14.16
C CYS A 474 -32.23 15.24 14.43
N VAL A 475 -33.37 15.89 14.19
CA VAL A 475 -34.70 15.27 14.31
C VAL A 475 -35.43 15.37 12.98
N GLN A 476 -35.89 14.26 12.43
CA GLN A 476 -36.74 14.22 11.25
C GLN A 476 -38.14 13.71 11.61
N PHE A 477 -39.15 14.23 10.92
CA PHE A 477 -40.55 13.87 11.11
C PHE A 477 -41.13 13.33 9.81
N PHE A 478 -41.70 12.13 9.87
CA PHE A 478 -42.31 11.44 8.75
C PHE A 478 -43.77 11.08 9.05
N LYS A 479 -44.64 11.17 8.04
CA LYS A 479 -46.01 10.64 8.06
C LYS A 479 -46.38 10.19 6.65
N ASN A 480 -47.21 9.16 6.51
CA ASN A 480 -47.67 8.65 5.21
C ASN A 480 -46.54 8.33 4.20
N LYS A 481 -45.32 8.00 4.68
CA LYS A 481 -44.10 7.78 3.87
C LYS A 481 -43.52 9.04 3.19
N GLU A 482 -43.82 10.22 3.72
CA GLU A 482 -43.22 11.50 3.32
C GLU A 482 -42.51 12.16 4.52
N MET A 483 -41.39 12.85 4.26
CA MET A 483 -40.69 13.65 5.27
C MET A 483 -41.30 15.05 5.36
N ILE A 484 -41.99 15.34 6.46
CA ILE A 484 -42.67 16.64 6.67
C ILE A 484 -41.66 17.73 7.09
N ARG A 485 -40.69 17.38 7.96
CA ARG A 485 -39.78 18.38 8.54
C ARG A 485 -38.47 17.78 9.06
N THR A 486 -37.38 18.49 8.81
CA THR A 486 -36.07 18.29 9.47
C THR A 486 -35.80 19.42 10.47
N VAL A 487 -35.24 19.08 11.62
CA VAL A 487 -34.89 20.00 12.71
C VAL A 487 -33.49 19.68 13.22
N SER A 488 -32.50 20.44 12.77
CA SER A 488 -31.10 20.31 13.19
C SER A 488 -30.81 21.05 14.50
N GLY A 489 -29.98 20.46 15.35
CA GLY A 489 -29.56 21.02 16.64
C GLY A 489 -30.64 20.94 17.72
N VAL A 490 -30.37 21.58 18.87
CA VAL A 490 -31.28 21.59 20.02
C VAL A 490 -32.29 22.74 19.87
N LYS A 491 -33.59 22.42 19.90
CA LYS A 491 -34.68 23.41 19.93
C LYS A 491 -35.44 23.43 21.28
N MET A 492 -36.25 24.46 21.49
CA MET A 492 -37.07 24.60 22.69
C MET A 492 -38.24 23.60 22.70
N LYS A 493 -38.64 23.12 23.89
CA LYS A 493 -39.75 22.15 24.07
C LYS A 493 -41.04 22.57 23.33
N LYS A 494 -41.33 23.88 23.32
CA LYS A 494 -42.49 24.48 22.66
C LYS A 494 -42.55 24.15 21.16
N GLU A 495 -41.44 24.25 20.44
CA GLU A 495 -41.38 24.10 18.98
C GLU A 495 -41.71 22.66 18.53
N TYR A 496 -41.19 21.66 19.25
CA TYR A 496 -41.53 20.25 19.00
C TYR A 496 -43.00 19.95 19.32
N ARG A 497 -43.54 20.52 20.42
CA ARG A 497 -44.95 20.34 20.79
C ARG A 497 -45.89 20.95 19.76
N GLU A 498 -45.67 22.19 19.34
CA GLU A 498 -46.50 22.87 18.34
C GLU A 498 -46.47 22.15 16.99
N PHE A 499 -45.31 21.62 16.59
CA PHE A 499 -45.20 20.84 15.36
C PHE A 499 -45.94 19.49 15.46
N ILE A 500 -45.80 18.76 16.57
CA ILE A 500 -46.50 17.49 16.78
C ILE A 500 -48.03 17.71 16.88
N GLU A 501 -48.48 18.72 17.60
CA GLU A 501 -49.91 19.02 17.77
C GLU A 501 -50.61 19.32 16.43
N ALA A 502 -49.87 19.92 15.47
CA ALA A 502 -50.36 20.19 14.12
C ALA A 502 -50.25 19.02 13.13
N ASN A 503 -49.51 17.94 13.46
CA ASN A 503 -49.21 16.84 12.53
C ASN A 503 -49.52 15.43 13.09
N LYS A 504 -50.09 15.32 14.29
CA LYS A 504 -50.56 14.07 14.92
C LYS A 504 -51.59 13.33 14.07
#